data_AF-A0A291QP11-F1
#
_entry.id   AF-A0A291QP11-F1
#
_cell.length_a   1.000
_cell.length_b   1.000
_cell.length_c   1.000
_cell.angle_alpha   90.00
_cell.angle_beta   90.00
_cell.angle_gamma   90.00
#
_symmetry.space_group_name_H-M   'P 1'
#
loop_
_entity.id
_entity.type
_entity.pdbx_description
1 polymer ?
#
loop_
_entity_poly.entity_id
_entity_poly.type
_entity_poly.pdbx_seq_one_letter_code
_entity_poly.pdbx_strand_id
1 'polypeptide(L)'
;MNNDFHKLYRGYSNAALINILQNPEQYPVAAVDAANEILEERNIPSDEHLDLFLESEISKGERPSSISFQELFQGNILKYFKKLLAPVTDKNDRILIIIFLSIFTINFLYLLFIYIRSIYTFIALPVSNNAIGSNSTILLITSITQLSLAILLILLIYTRRRWGWILMFAGALYSCIISGTTVNESHLYSRNAGVMIFALLLNGVIAFLLSRKALLRFYGISRTTQFITIMGCIALAVLRIIFL
;
A
#
# COMPACT_ATOMS: atom_id res chain seq x y z
N MET A 1 -23.66 -6.88 -46.67
CA MET A 1 -24.01 -7.69 -45.48
C MET A 1 -24.37 -6.71 -44.38
N ASN A 2 -25.60 -6.78 -43.85
CA ASN A 2 -26.03 -5.91 -42.77
C ASN A 2 -25.57 -6.56 -41.46
N ASN A 3 -24.37 -6.18 -40.98
CA ASN A 3 -23.84 -6.72 -39.74
C ASN A 3 -24.56 -6.04 -38.56
N ASP A 4 -25.39 -6.81 -37.87
CA ASP A 4 -26.15 -6.35 -36.70
C ASP A 4 -25.22 -6.38 -35.46
N PHE A 5 -24.34 -5.38 -35.37
CA PHE A 5 -23.35 -5.24 -34.28
C PHE A 5 -24.00 -5.13 -32.90
N HIS A 6 -25.22 -4.57 -32.83
CA HIS A 6 -25.99 -4.46 -31.59
C HIS A 6 -26.27 -5.85 -31.00
N LYS A 7 -26.80 -6.79 -31.81
CA LYS A 7 -27.02 -8.17 -31.36
C LYS A 7 -25.72 -8.89 -30.97
N LEU A 8 -24.64 -8.65 -31.71
CA LEU A 8 -23.34 -9.28 -31.45
C LEU A 8 -22.76 -8.83 -30.10
N TYR A 9 -22.81 -7.53 -29.82
CA TYR A 9 -22.19 -6.94 -28.63
C TYR A 9 -23.09 -6.94 -27.40
N ARG A 10 -24.37 -7.28 -27.54
CA ARG A 10 -25.30 -7.37 -26.39
C ARG A 10 -24.82 -8.30 -25.27
N GLY A 11 -24.05 -9.34 -25.63
CA GLY A 11 -23.43 -10.27 -24.67
C GLY A 11 -22.07 -9.85 -24.11
N TYR A 12 -21.50 -8.74 -24.58
CA TYR A 12 -20.17 -8.31 -24.15
C TYR A 12 -20.21 -7.68 -22.75
N SER A 13 -19.12 -7.81 -22.01
CA SER A 13 -18.93 -7.14 -20.72
C SER A 13 -18.79 -5.63 -20.91
N ASN A 14 -19.15 -4.83 -19.90
CA ASN A 14 -19.02 -3.37 -19.93
C ASN A 14 -17.59 -2.93 -20.28
N ALA A 15 -16.60 -3.63 -19.72
CA ALA A 15 -15.19 -3.44 -20.03
C ALA A 15 -14.84 -3.63 -21.52
N ALA A 16 -15.42 -4.64 -22.16
CA ALA A 16 -15.18 -4.89 -23.59
C ALA A 16 -15.85 -3.83 -24.46
N LEU A 17 -17.04 -3.35 -24.09
CA LEU A 17 -17.74 -2.26 -24.79
C LEU A 17 -16.99 -0.93 -24.65
N ILE A 18 -16.52 -0.59 -23.46
CA ILE A 18 -15.71 0.61 -23.22
C ILE A 18 -14.40 0.56 -24.03
N ASN A 19 -13.78 -0.62 -24.16
CA ASN A 19 -12.58 -0.79 -24.98
C ASN A 19 -12.81 -0.49 -26.47
N ILE A 20 -14.02 -0.78 -26.99
CA ILE A 20 -14.40 -0.41 -28.36
C ILE A 20 -14.49 1.11 -28.50
N LEU A 21 -15.12 1.79 -27.54
CA LEU A 21 -15.25 3.26 -27.54
C LEU A 21 -13.91 3.99 -27.44
N GLN A 22 -12.93 3.41 -26.75
CA GLN A 22 -11.62 4.05 -26.55
C GLN A 22 -10.64 3.87 -27.72
N ASN A 23 -10.88 2.89 -28.59
CA ASN A 23 -10.02 2.61 -29.75
C ASN A 23 -10.85 2.67 -31.06
N PRO A 24 -11.56 3.77 -31.35
CA PRO A 24 -12.50 3.84 -32.47
C PRO A 24 -11.84 3.58 -33.83
N GLU A 25 -10.54 3.83 -33.95
CA GLU A 25 -9.74 3.54 -35.16
C GLU A 25 -9.58 2.04 -35.47
N GLN A 26 -9.77 1.16 -34.49
CA GLN A 26 -9.65 -0.29 -34.65
C GLN A 26 -10.99 -0.96 -35.01
N TYR A 27 -12.10 -0.22 -34.95
CA TYR A 27 -13.44 -0.76 -35.11
C TYR A 27 -14.23 0.01 -36.20
N PRO A 28 -15.18 -0.64 -36.88
CA PRO A 28 -16.11 0.06 -37.76
C PRO A 28 -16.94 1.09 -36.98
N VAL A 29 -17.32 2.21 -37.60
CA VAL A 29 -18.16 3.26 -36.96
C VAL A 29 -19.45 2.67 -36.37
N ALA A 30 -20.13 1.80 -37.12
CA ALA A 30 -21.34 1.12 -36.65
C ALA A 30 -21.13 0.22 -35.41
N ALA A 31 -19.90 -0.26 -35.18
CA ALA A 31 -19.56 -1.04 -33.99
C ALA A 31 -19.38 -0.12 -32.77
N VAL A 32 -18.81 1.06 -32.96
CA VAL A 32 -18.65 2.09 -31.93
C VAL A 32 -20.02 2.62 -31.50
N ASP A 33 -20.90 2.92 -32.47
CA ASP A 33 -22.27 3.40 -32.20
C ASP A 33 -23.08 2.36 -31.42
N ALA A 34 -23.02 1.08 -31.84
CA ALA A 34 -23.69 -0.01 -31.13
C ALA A 34 -23.15 -0.21 -29.71
N ALA A 35 -21.84 -0.06 -29.50
CA ALA A 35 -21.27 -0.16 -28.16
C ALA A 35 -21.73 0.98 -27.24
N ASN A 36 -21.86 2.20 -27.78
CA ASN A 36 -22.38 3.35 -27.03
C ASN A 36 -23.85 3.15 -26.66
N GLU A 37 -24.69 2.74 -27.62
CA GLU A 37 -26.12 2.48 -27.39
C GLU A 37 -26.35 1.40 -26.32
N ILE A 38 -25.59 0.30 -26.34
CA ILE A 38 -25.69 -0.75 -25.31
C ILE A 38 -25.26 -0.26 -23.93
N LEU A 39 -24.28 0.64 -23.84
CA LEU A 39 -23.85 1.21 -22.55
C LEU A 39 -24.90 2.18 -21.99
N GLU A 40 -25.52 2.98 -22.86
CA GLU A 40 -26.65 3.85 -22.51
C GLU A 40 -27.86 3.04 -22.06
N GLU A 41 -28.21 1.96 -22.77
CA GLU A 41 -29.28 1.03 -22.36
C GLU A 41 -29.04 0.42 -20.97
N ARG A 42 -27.78 0.23 -20.58
CA ARG A 42 -27.38 -0.30 -19.26
C ARG A 42 -27.33 0.76 -18.16
N ASN A 43 -27.63 2.03 -18.46
CA ASN A 43 -27.54 3.16 -17.54
C ASN A 43 -26.17 3.31 -16.87
N ILE A 44 -25.08 3.04 -17.60
CA ILE A 44 -23.73 3.25 -17.07
C ILE A 44 -23.37 4.73 -17.29
N PRO A 45 -23.17 5.51 -16.22
CA PRO A 45 -22.87 6.92 -16.37
C PRO A 45 -21.45 7.09 -16.93
N SER A 46 -21.26 8.14 -17.74
CA SER A 46 -20.03 8.31 -18.54
C SER A 46 -18.77 8.55 -17.70
N ASP A 47 -18.93 8.97 -16.46
CA ASP A 47 -17.87 9.11 -15.46
C ASP A 47 -17.36 7.75 -14.94
N GLU A 48 -18.21 6.72 -14.89
CA GLU A 48 -17.81 5.35 -14.51
C GLU A 48 -17.01 4.61 -15.60
N HIS A 49 -17.03 5.10 -16.84
CA HIS A 49 -16.29 4.47 -17.94
C HIS A 49 -14.77 4.37 -17.65
N LEU A 50 -14.22 5.38 -16.96
CA LEU A 50 -12.80 5.41 -16.61
C LEU A 50 -12.45 4.38 -15.54
N ASP A 51 -13.30 4.22 -14.53
CA ASP A 51 -13.08 3.29 -13.42
C ASP A 51 -13.22 1.83 -13.90
N LEU A 52 -14.22 1.53 -14.74
CA LEU A 52 -14.40 0.21 -15.35
C LEU A 52 -13.28 -0.12 -16.35
N PHE A 53 -12.77 0.87 -17.09
CA PHE A 53 -11.61 0.68 -17.95
C PHE A 53 -10.36 0.33 -17.13
N LEU A 54 -10.08 1.10 -16.07
CA LEU A 54 -8.97 0.84 -15.16
C LEU A 54 -9.08 -0.54 -14.51
N GLU A 55 -10.27 -0.95 -14.09
CA GLU A 55 -10.49 -2.28 -13.53
C GLU A 55 -10.27 -3.39 -14.58
N SER A 56 -10.67 -3.14 -15.83
CA SER A 56 -10.44 -4.06 -16.93
C SER A 56 -8.96 -4.19 -17.31
N GLU A 57 -8.21 -3.09 -17.35
CA GLU A 57 -6.75 -3.08 -17.56
C GLU A 57 -6.01 -3.73 -16.40
N ILE A 58 -6.45 -3.53 -15.16
CA ILE A 58 -5.90 -4.22 -13.99
C ILE A 58 -6.20 -5.73 -14.04
N SER A 59 -7.32 -6.13 -14.65
CA SER A 59 -7.71 -7.54 -14.79
C SER A 59 -7.10 -8.24 -16.01
N LYS A 60 -6.91 -7.51 -17.12
CA LYS A 60 -6.27 -7.96 -18.37
C LYS A 60 -4.75 -7.85 -18.32
N GLY A 61 -4.22 -6.97 -17.49
CA GLY A 61 -2.83 -6.98 -17.08
C GLY A 61 -2.59 -8.32 -16.44
N GLU A 62 -2.05 -9.24 -17.25
CA GLU A 62 -1.56 -10.57 -16.87
C GLU A 62 -1.20 -10.55 -15.40
N ARG A 63 -2.10 -11.09 -14.55
CA ARG A 63 -1.73 -11.42 -13.19
C ARG A 63 -0.51 -12.30 -13.40
N PRO A 64 0.70 -11.89 -12.98
CA PRO A 64 1.84 -12.77 -13.12
C PRO A 64 1.47 -14.01 -12.33
N SER A 65 1.18 -15.09 -13.05
CA SER A 65 0.90 -16.39 -12.47
C SER A 65 2.13 -16.71 -11.63
N SER A 66 2.00 -16.55 -10.31
CA SER A 66 3.02 -16.90 -9.32
C SER A 66 4.45 -16.63 -9.82
N ILE A 67 4.87 -15.35 -9.91
CA ILE A 67 6.30 -15.07 -10.07
C ILE A 67 7.01 -15.79 -8.93
N SER A 68 7.83 -16.78 -9.29
CA SER A 68 8.56 -17.53 -8.29
C SER A 68 9.52 -16.57 -7.58
N PHE A 69 9.71 -16.73 -6.28
CA PHE A 69 10.61 -15.86 -5.50
C PHE A 69 12.04 -15.85 -6.08
N GLN A 70 12.43 -16.91 -6.80
CA GLN A 70 13.68 -17.02 -7.55
C GLN A 70 13.78 -16.06 -8.75
N GLU A 71 12.70 -15.86 -9.51
CA GLU A 71 12.67 -14.94 -10.66
C GLU A 71 12.73 -13.46 -10.25
N LEU A 72 12.28 -13.14 -9.03
CA LEU A 72 12.48 -11.81 -8.44
C LEU A 72 13.97 -11.53 -8.21
N PHE A 73 14.75 -12.50 -7.78
CA PHE A 73 16.17 -12.29 -7.41
C PHE A 73 17.15 -12.37 -8.59
N GLN A 74 16.88 -13.15 -9.63
CA GLN A 74 17.90 -13.52 -10.63
C GLN A 74 18.13 -12.53 -11.81
N GLY A 75 17.50 -11.35 -11.85
CA GLY A 75 17.90 -10.34 -12.84
C GLY A 75 16.84 -9.33 -13.27
N ASN A 76 15.58 -9.51 -12.85
CA ASN A 76 14.51 -8.58 -13.22
C ASN A 76 14.34 -7.41 -12.24
N ILE A 77 15.06 -7.36 -11.12
CA ILE A 77 14.99 -6.24 -10.15
C ILE A 77 15.10 -4.89 -10.84
N LEU A 78 16.04 -4.72 -11.78
CA LEU A 78 16.24 -3.46 -12.50
C LEU A 78 15.06 -3.11 -13.43
N LYS A 79 14.48 -4.11 -14.11
CA LYS A 79 13.26 -3.93 -14.94
C LYS A 79 12.06 -3.56 -14.08
N TYR A 80 11.95 -4.17 -12.89
CA TYR A 80 10.90 -3.85 -11.94
C TYR A 80 11.09 -2.47 -11.31
N PHE A 81 12.31 -2.05 -10.97
CA PHE A 81 12.60 -0.67 -10.56
C PHE A 81 12.25 0.33 -11.67
N LYS A 82 12.52 0.00 -12.94
CA LYS A 82 12.07 0.79 -14.08
C LYS A 82 10.54 0.87 -14.18
N LYS A 83 9.81 -0.22 -13.94
CA LYS A 83 8.33 -0.22 -13.85
C LYS A 83 7.84 0.56 -12.62
N LEU A 84 8.62 0.54 -11.54
CA LEU A 84 8.32 1.28 -10.32
C LEU A 84 8.48 2.80 -10.53
N LEU A 85 9.44 3.17 -11.37
CA LEU A 85 9.72 4.51 -11.87
C LEU A 85 8.99 4.82 -13.20
N ALA A 86 8.11 3.93 -13.66
CA ALA A 86 7.33 4.18 -14.87
C ALA A 86 6.59 5.50 -14.68
N PRO A 87 6.57 6.36 -15.70
CA PRO A 87 6.13 7.73 -15.56
C PRO A 87 4.70 7.74 -15.04
N VAL A 88 4.54 8.20 -13.80
CA VAL A 88 3.25 8.67 -13.31
C VAL A 88 2.86 9.83 -14.22
N THR A 89 1.66 9.76 -14.78
CA THR A 89 1.17 10.69 -15.81
C THR A 89 1.21 12.14 -15.35
N ASP A 90 1.13 12.39 -14.05
CA ASP A 90 1.31 13.71 -13.44
C ASP A 90 2.70 13.87 -12.78
N LYS A 91 3.43 14.90 -13.21
CA LYS A 91 4.76 15.28 -12.69
C LYS A 91 4.70 15.53 -11.17
N ASN A 92 3.62 16.11 -10.67
CA ASN A 92 3.48 16.43 -9.25
C ASN A 92 3.30 15.15 -8.40
N ASP A 93 2.52 14.20 -8.88
CA ASP A 93 2.31 12.92 -8.20
C ASP A 93 3.61 12.11 -8.12
N ARG A 94 4.43 12.16 -9.19
CA ARG A 94 5.74 11.52 -9.21
C ARG A 94 6.66 12.04 -8.10
N ILE A 95 6.74 13.35 -7.92
CA ILE A 95 7.57 13.97 -6.88
C ILE A 95 7.09 13.53 -5.50
N LEU A 96 5.77 13.51 -5.27
CA LEU A 96 5.20 13.09 -4.00
C LEU A 96 5.51 11.62 -3.67
N ILE A 97 5.43 10.74 -4.66
CA ILE A 97 5.77 9.32 -4.51
C ILE A 97 7.26 9.16 -4.19
N ILE A 98 8.15 9.92 -4.85
CA ILE A 98 9.59 9.89 -4.56
C ILE A 98 9.85 10.35 -3.12
N ILE A 99 9.26 11.48 -2.70
CA ILE A 99 9.40 11.98 -1.33
C ILE A 99 8.91 10.94 -0.32
N PHE A 100 7.75 10.34 -0.56
CA PHE A 100 7.22 9.28 0.29
C PHE A 100 8.16 8.09 0.38
N LEU A 101 8.66 7.58 -0.75
CA LEU A 101 9.59 6.45 -0.79
C LEU A 101 10.91 6.78 -0.07
N SER A 102 11.42 8.01 -0.21
CA SER A 102 12.62 8.47 0.49
C SER A 102 12.41 8.49 2.00
N ILE A 103 11.31 9.10 2.48
CA ILE A 103 10.97 9.16 3.91
C ILE A 103 10.76 7.74 4.47
N PHE A 104 10.04 6.90 3.75
CA PHE A 104 9.82 5.51 4.13
C PHE A 104 11.13 4.73 4.21
N THR A 105 12.03 4.90 3.24
CA THR A 105 13.35 4.25 3.23
C THR A 105 14.19 4.67 4.43
N ILE A 106 14.23 5.96 4.75
CA ILE A 106 14.95 6.48 5.91
C ILE A 106 14.37 5.91 7.21
N ASN A 107 13.04 5.90 7.34
CA ASN A 107 12.35 5.29 8.49
C ASN A 107 12.70 3.80 8.62
N PHE A 108 12.68 3.07 7.51
CA PHE A 108 13.02 1.66 7.48
C PHE A 108 14.47 1.39 7.92
N LEU A 109 15.44 2.14 7.38
CA LEU A 109 16.85 2.00 7.75
C LEU A 109 17.09 2.29 9.24
N TYR A 110 16.39 3.28 9.78
CA TYR A 110 16.44 3.59 11.21
C TYR A 110 15.89 2.45 12.08
N LEU A 111 14.72 1.90 11.72
CA LEU A 111 14.15 0.74 12.42
C LEU A 111 15.06 -0.48 12.32
N LEU A 112 15.60 -0.75 11.14
CA LEU A 112 16.54 -1.84 10.91
C LEU A 112 17.78 -1.70 11.83
N PHE A 113 18.34 -0.50 11.96
CA PHE A 113 19.44 -0.23 12.88
C PHE A 113 19.07 -0.52 14.34
N ILE A 114 17.89 -0.08 14.80
CA ILE A 114 17.41 -0.38 16.16
C ILE A 114 17.31 -1.89 16.37
N TYR A 115 16.72 -2.63 15.43
CA TYR A 115 16.53 -4.07 15.58
C TYR A 115 17.84 -4.84 15.56
N ILE A 116 18.77 -4.50 14.66
CA ILE A 116 20.12 -5.10 14.64
C ILE A 116 20.82 -4.83 15.98
N ARG A 117 20.75 -3.60 16.49
CA ARG A 117 21.33 -3.26 17.80
C ARG A 117 20.70 -4.04 18.95
N SER A 118 19.38 -4.21 18.96
CA SER A 118 18.68 -5.00 19.97
C SER A 118 19.10 -6.48 19.93
N ILE A 119 19.18 -7.07 18.74
CA ILE A 119 19.64 -8.44 18.54
C ILE A 119 21.11 -8.58 18.99
N TYR A 120 21.98 -7.65 18.58
CA TYR A 120 23.38 -7.66 18.99
C TYR A 120 23.52 -7.57 20.52
N THR A 121 22.75 -6.67 21.15
CA THR A 121 22.77 -6.52 22.62
C THR A 121 22.30 -7.80 23.30
N PHE A 122 21.27 -8.46 22.76
CA PHE A 122 20.80 -9.75 23.27
C PHE A 122 21.87 -10.84 23.17
N ILE A 123 22.58 -10.94 22.04
CA ILE A 123 23.63 -11.95 21.81
C ILE A 123 24.90 -11.65 22.64
N ALA A 124 25.27 -10.38 22.77
CA ALA A 124 26.50 -9.94 23.45
C ALA A 124 26.39 -9.99 24.99
N LEU A 125 25.17 -10.05 25.54
CA LEU A 125 24.98 -10.19 26.98
C LEU A 125 25.42 -11.59 27.43
N PRO A 126 26.40 -11.70 28.34
CA PRO A 126 26.87 -13.00 28.79
C PRO A 126 25.74 -13.76 29.47
N VAL A 127 25.55 -15.01 29.03
CA VAL A 127 24.55 -15.97 29.55
C VAL A 127 24.76 -16.31 31.04
N SER A 128 25.79 -15.75 31.67
CA SER A 128 26.37 -16.23 32.93
C SER A 128 25.59 -15.88 34.20
N ASN A 129 24.38 -15.32 34.11
CA ASN A 129 23.48 -15.24 35.24
C ASN A 129 22.14 -15.82 34.81
N ASN A 130 21.63 -16.80 35.55
CA ASN A 130 20.28 -17.41 35.41
C ASN A 130 19.11 -16.40 35.51
N ALA A 131 19.40 -15.10 35.45
CA ALA A 131 18.49 -13.98 35.27
C ALA A 131 18.25 -13.65 33.79
N ILE A 132 18.47 -14.59 32.85
CA ILE A 132 17.77 -14.59 31.56
C ILE A 132 16.29 -14.87 31.85
N GLY A 133 15.64 -13.89 32.47
CA GLY A 133 14.20 -13.92 32.73
C GLY A 133 13.44 -13.91 31.40
N SER A 134 12.17 -14.30 31.49
CA SER A 134 11.18 -14.25 30.41
C SER A 134 11.24 -13.00 29.54
N ASN A 135 11.63 -11.86 30.12
CA ASN A 135 11.72 -10.56 29.44
C ASN A 135 12.72 -10.53 28.28
N SER A 136 13.81 -11.30 28.35
CA SER A 136 14.85 -11.31 27.32
C SER A 136 14.40 -12.08 26.05
N THR A 137 13.76 -13.23 26.22
CA THR A 137 13.18 -14.02 25.12
C THR A 137 12.03 -13.26 24.45
N ILE A 138 11.18 -12.59 25.23
CA ILE A 138 10.11 -11.74 24.70
C ILE A 138 10.70 -10.62 23.83
N LEU A 139 11.77 -9.95 24.29
CA LEU A 139 12.42 -8.89 23.52
C LEU A 139 13.00 -9.38 22.19
N LEU A 140 13.61 -10.57 22.18
CA LEU A 140 14.13 -11.20 20.96
C LEU A 140 12.99 -11.53 19.99
N ILE A 141 11.94 -12.21 20.45
CA ILE A 141 10.78 -12.57 19.61
C ILE A 141 10.16 -11.31 19.02
N THR A 142 9.95 -10.28 19.85
CA THR A 142 9.36 -9.01 19.40
C THR A 142 10.24 -8.35 18.34
N SER A 143 11.56 -8.36 18.51
CA SER A 143 12.51 -7.79 17.53
C SER A 143 12.50 -8.55 16.20
N ILE A 144 12.45 -9.89 16.25
CA ILE A 144 12.36 -10.74 15.05
C ILE A 144 11.04 -10.49 14.33
N THR A 145 9.91 -10.49 15.05
CA THR A 145 8.58 -10.24 14.47
C THR A 145 8.52 -8.85 13.82
N GLN A 146 9.08 -7.83 14.46
CA GLN A 146 9.14 -6.48 13.90
C GLN A 146 10.01 -6.40 12.64
N LEU A 147 11.14 -7.10 12.60
CA LEU A 147 11.99 -7.18 11.42
C LEU A 147 11.30 -7.92 10.26
N SER A 148 10.62 -9.04 10.54
CA SER A 148 9.80 -9.75 9.55
C SER A 148 8.68 -8.86 9.01
N LEU A 149 8.01 -8.09 9.88
CA LEU A 149 6.97 -7.16 9.47
C LEU A 149 7.53 -6.03 8.61
N ALA A 150 8.71 -5.51 8.92
CA ALA A 150 9.38 -4.49 8.12
C ALA A 150 9.73 -5.01 6.71
N ILE A 151 10.23 -6.25 6.60
CA ILE A 151 10.47 -6.92 5.31
C ILE A 151 9.16 -7.10 4.54
N LEU A 152 8.10 -7.57 5.22
CA LEU A 152 6.78 -7.72 4.63
C LEU A 152 6.25 -6.38 4.08
N LEU A 153 6.43 -5.28 4.81
CA LEU A 153 6.01 -3.95 4.35
C LEU A 153 6.76 -3.51 3.09
N ILE A 154 8.06 -3.80 2.98
CA ILE A 154 8.82 -3.54 1.74
C ILE A 154 8.24 -4.36 0.58
N LEU A 155 8.00 -5.65 0.80
CA LEU A 155 7.40 -6.53 -0.21
C LEU A 155 6.00 -6.04 -0.61
N LEU A 156 5.24 -5.49 0.35
CA LEU A 156 3.90 -4.96 0.10
C LEU A 156 3.91 -3.63 -0.67
N ILE A 157 4.84 -2.72 -0.36
CA ILE A 157 5.10 -1.52 -1.19
C ILE A 157 5.46 -1.93 -2.60
N TYR A 158 6.32 -2.94 -2.70
CA TYR A 158 6.81 -3.44 -3.97
C TYR A 158 5.68 -4.04 -4.83
N THR A 159 4.78 -4.81 -4.23
CA THR A 159 3.67 -5.44 -4.96
C THR A 159 2.56 -4.47 -5.38
N ARG A 160 2.59 -3.20 -4.93
CA ARG A 160 1.57 -2.16 -5.23
C ARG A 160 0.13 -2.61 -4.98
N ARG A 161 -0.08 -3.58 -4.08
CA ARG A 161 -1.41 -4.12 -3.79
C ARG A 161 -2.16 -3.21 -2.82
N ARG A 162 -3.49 -3.18 -2.93
CA ARG A 162 -4.38 -2.48 -1.99
C ARG A 162 -4.07 -2.81 -0.53
N TRP A 163 -3.82 -4.09 -0.25
CA TRP A 163 -3.43 -4.57 1.08
C TRP A 163 -2.14 -3.95 1.62
N GLY A 164 -1.18 -3.63 0.75
CA GLY A 164 0.05 -2.98 1.18
C GLY A 164 -0.19 -1.56 1.69
N TRP A 165 -1.04 -0.80 1.00
CA TRP A 165 -1.49 0.51 1.47
C TRP A 165 -2.21 0.41 2.81
N ILE A 166 -3.17 -0.51 2.93
CA ILE A 166 -3.97 -0.70 4.17
C ILE A 166 -3.05 -1.04 5.34
N LEU A 167 -2.12 -1.98 5.17
CA LEU A 167 -1.22 -2.42 6.23
C LEU A 167 -0.20 -1.35 6.63
N MET A 168 0.36 -0.61 5.67
CA MET A 168 1.25 0.52 5.99
C MET A 168 0.50 1.62 6.72
N PHE A 169 -0.70 1.96 6.27
CA PHE A 169 -1.50 3.02 6.86
C PHE A 169 -1.92 2.66 8.29
N ALA A 170 -2.41 1.43 8.48
CA ALA A 170 -2.75 0.92 9.80
C ALA A 170 -1.53 0.83 10.72
N GLY A 171 -0.39 0.36 10.22
CA GLY A 171 0.86 0.30 10.97
C GLY A 171 1.38 1.67 11.40
N ALA A 172 1.31 2.66 10.52
CA ALA A 172 1.71 4.04 10.83
C ALA A 172 0.79 4.66 11.89
N LEU A 173 -0.54 4.53 11.74
CA LEU A 173 -1.50 5.00 12.75
C LEU A 173 -1.33 4.31 14.09
N TYR A 174 -1.22 2.98 14.09
CA TYR A 174 -1.00 2.19 15.31
C TYR A 174 0.29 2.62 16.03
N SER A 175 1.36 2.85 15.27
CA SER A 175 2.63 3.35 15.81
C SER A 175 2.51 4.76 16.39
N CYS A 176 1.72 5.64 15.77
CA CYS A 176 1.38 6.95 16.34
C CYS A 176 0.65 6.81 17.68
N ILE A 177 -0.36 5.94 17.75
CA ILE A 177 -1.15 5.73 18.97
C ILE A 177 -0.25 5.23 20.10
N ILE A 178 0.55 4.19 19.85
CA ILE A 178 1.50 3.67 20.85
C ILE A 178 2.44 4.78 21.31
N SER A 179 3.07 5.47 20.36
CA SER A 179 4.05 6.52 20.69
C SER A 179 3.41 7.67 21.46
N GLY A 180 2.14 8.00 21.18
CA GLY A 180 1.37 8.99 21.93
C GLY A 180 1.08 8.55 23.35
N THR A 181 0.62 7.30 23.54
CA THR A 181 0.34 6.76 24.88
C THR A 181 1.60 6.65 25.74
N THR A 182 2.73 6.20 25.17
CA THR A 182 3.99 6.05 25.91
C THR A 182 4.63 7.39 26.27
N VAL A 183 4.48 8.42 25.43
CA VAL A 183 4.91 9.80 25.78
C VAL A 183 4.09 10.37 26.93
N ASN A 184 2.82 9.97 27.07
CA ASN A 184 1.97 10.43 28.18
C ASN A 184 2.33 9.74 29.51
N GLU A 185 2.65 8.44 29.47
CA GLU A 185 3.01 7.64 30.65
C GLU A 185 4.45 7.88 31.12
N SER A 186 5.39 7.97 30.18
CA SER A 186 6.77 8.32 30.50
C SER A 186 6.86 9.84 30.66
N HIS A 187 6.86 10.32 31.90
CA HIS A 187 7.14 11.73 32.20
C HIS A 187 8.26 12.25 31.27
N LEU A 188 8.04 13.42 30.66
CA LEU A 188 8.84 14.10 29.63
C LEU A 188 10.38 14.16 29.87
N TYR A 189 10.85 13.69 31.02
CA TYR A 189 12.24 13.59 31.46
C TYR A 189 12.95 12.30 31.05
N SER A 190 12.29 11.34 30.39
CA SER A 190 12.99 10.16 29.91
C SER A 190 13.98 10.55 28.79
N ARG A 191 15.21 10.02 28.84
CA ARG A 191 16.25 10.21 27.81
C ARG A 191 15.77 9.84 26.39
N ASN A 192 14.66 9.12 26.29
CA ASN A 192 14.09 8.61 25.04
C ASN A 192 12.89 9.42 24.53
N ALA A 193 12.42 10.44 25.26
CA ALA A 193 11.25 11.22 24.85
C ALA A 193 11.41 11.84 23.45
N GLY A 194 12.60 12.37 23.13
CA GLY A 194 12.91 12.90 21.80
C GLY A 194 12.78 11.87 20.68
N VAL A 195 13.19 10.62 20.93
CA VAL A 195 13.04 9.52 19.96
C VAL A 195 11.58 9.15 19.76
N MET A 196 10.78 9.11 20.83
CA MET A 196 9.35 8.81 20.75
C MET A 196 8.58 9.92 20.01
N ILE A 197 8.86 11.19 20.30
CA ILE A 197 8.27 12.33 19.60
C ILE A 197 8.67 12.31 18.12
N PHE A 198 9.94 12.04 17.81
CA PHE A 198 10.38 11.90 16.43
C PHE A 198 9.65 10.76 15.70
N ALA A 199 9.52 9.59 16.34
CA ALA A 199 8.79 8.46 15.78
C ALA A 199 7.29 8.77 15.57
N LEU A 200 6.65 9.46 16.51
CA LEU A 200 5.27 9.94 16.40
C LEU A 200 5.11 10.85 15.17
N LEU A 201 5.96 11.87 15.04
CA LEU A 201 5.91 12.82 13.93
C LEU A 201 6.15 12.12 12.58
N LEU A 202 7.15 11.24 12.53
CA LEU A 202 7.51 10.52 11.31
C LEU A 202 6.37 9.60 10.83
N ASN A 203 5.77 8.82 11.74
CA ASN A 203 4.61 7.98 11.41
C ASN A 203 3.38 8.82 11.04
N GLY A 204 3.19 9.97 11.68
CA GLY A 204 2.14 10.93 11.33
C GLY A 204 2.31 11.47 9.91
N VAL A 205 3.52 11.84 9.53
CA VAL A 205 3.86 12.28 8.17
C VAL A 205 3.63 11.15 7.16
N ILE A 206 4.02 9.92 7.47
CA ILE A 206 3.77 8.75 6.61
C ILE A 206 2.26 8.53 6.40
N ALA A 207 1.46 8.53 7.47
CA ALA A 207 0.00 8.38 7.38
C ALA A 207 -0.64 9.53 6.58
N PHE A 208 -0.17 10.76 6.79
CA PHE A 208 -0.62 11.93 6.03
C PHE A 208 -0.30 11.81 4.54
N LEU A 209 0.93 11.40 4.19
CA LEU A 209 1.32 11.18 2.79
C LEU A 209 0.50 10.07 2.15
N LEU A 210 0.34 8.93 2.83
CA LEU A 210 -0.50 7.82 2.36
C LEU A 210 -1.95 8.24 2.09
N SER A 211 -2.45 9.28 2.77
CA SER A 211 -3.78 9.82 2.57
C SER A 211 -3.93 10.73 1.35
N ARG A 212 -2.85 11.08 0.65
CA ARG A 212 -2.86 11.94 -0.53
C ARG A 212 -3.43 11.20 -1.74
N LYS A 213 -4.21 11.90 -2.56
CA LYS A 213 -4.84 11.37 -3.78
C LYS A 213 -3.84 10.66 -4.71
N ALA A 214 -2.63 11.20 -4.84
CA ALA A 214 -1.55 10.60 -5.63
C ALA A 214 -1.23 9.16 -5.19
N LEU A 215 -1.04 8.94 -3.89
CA LEU A 215 -0.73 7.63 -3.33
C LEU A 215 -1.96 6.70 -3.32
N LEU A 216 -3.16 7.24 -3.09
CA LEU A 216 -4.39 6.45 -3.23
C LEU A 216 -4.55 5.90 -4.66
N ARG A 217 -4.34 6.75 -5.68
CA ARG A 217 -4.33 6.32 -7.10
C ARG A 217 -3.23 5.30 -7.36
N PHE A 218 -2.03 5.53 -6.84
CA PHE A 218 -0.89 4.63 -7.01
C PHE A 218 -1.17 3.20 -6.50
N TYR A 219 -1.91 3.05 -5.39
CA TYR A 219 -2.29 1.75 -4.83
C TYR A 219 -3.68 1.26 -5.27
N GLY A 220 -4.38 2.01 -6.14
CA GLY A 220 -5.74 1.69 -6.56
C GLY A 220 -6.74 1.62 -5.40
N ILE A 221 -6.62 2.53 -4.43
CA ILE A 221 -7.46 2.63 -3.24
C ILE A 221 -8.55 3.68 -3.46
N SER A 222 -9.81 3.28 -3.29
CA SER A 222 -10.95 4.19 -3.30
C SER A 222 -11.04 5.00 -1.99
N ARG A 223 -11.73 6.15 -2.04
CA ARG A 223 -11.99 6.98 -0.85
C ARG A 223 -12.77 6.23 0.23
N THR A 224 -13.68 5.35 -0.17
CA THR A 224 -14.47 4.51 0.74
C THR A 224 -13.56 3.55 1.51
N THR A 225 -12.63 2.87 0.83
CA THR A 225 -11.67 1.98 1.48
C THR A 225 -10.73 2.74 2.42
N GLN A 226 -10.27 3.93 2.03
CA GLN A 226 -9.50 4.81 2.92
C GLN A 226 -10.29 5.13 4.19
N PHE A 227 -11.54 5.57 4.07
CA PHE A 227 -12.38 5.94 5.20
C PHE A 227 -12.63 4.75 6.14
N ILE A 228 -12.99 3.58 5.60
CA ILE A 228 -13.19 2.36 6.38
C ILE A 228 -11.90 1.98 7.13
N THR A 229 -10.75 2.08 6.47
CA THR A 229 -9.45 1.78 7.10
C THR A 229 -9.15 2.74 8.25
N ILE A 230 -9.38 4.05 8.06
CA ILE A 230 -9.21 5.07 9.11
C ILE A 230 -10.12 4.76 10.30
N MET A 231 -11.41 4.51 10.05
CA MET A 231 -12.38 4.20 11.11
C MET A 231 -12.02 2.92 11.85
N GLY A 232 -11.59 1.87 11.13
CA GLY A 232 -11.11 0.63 11.74
C GLY A 232 -9.88 0.85 12.63
N CYS A 233 -8.92 1.67 12.18
CA CYS A 233 -7.73 2.00 12.97
C CYS A 233 -8.10 2.81 14.24
N ILE A 234 -9.02 3.78 14.13
CA ILE A 234 -9.51 4.55 15.28
C ILE A 234 -10.23 3.63 16.27
N ALA A 235 -11.08 2.72 15.80
CA ALA A 235 -11.77 1.75 16.66
C ALA A 235 -10.78 0.87 17.43
N LEU A 236 -9.74 0.36 16.75
CA LEU A 236 -8.66 -0.41 17.39
C LEU A 236 -7.87 0.44 18.40
N ALA A 237 -7.64 1.72 18.10
CA ALA A 237 -7.00 2.66 19.02
C ALA A 237 -7.80 2.81 20.32
N VAL A 238 -9.10 3.04 20.18
CA VAL A 238 -10.03 3.22 21.32
C VAL A 238 -10.09 1.95 22.15
N LEU A 239 -10.23 0.78 21.52
CA LEU A 239 -10.19 -0.50 22.22
C LEU A 239 -8.89 -0.65 23.01
N ARG A 240 -7.75 -0.33 22.41
CA ARG A 240 -6.45 -0.42 23.10
C ARG A 240 -6.39 0.48 24.33
N ILE A 241 -6.90 1.71 24.24
CA ILE A 241 -6.94 2.66 25.38
C ILE A 241 -7.85 2.15 26.49
N ILE A 242 -8.97 1.50 26.16
CA ILE A 242 -9.92 0.96 27.16
C ILE A 242 -9.35 -0.25 27.92
N PHE A 243 -8.51 -1.06 27.27
CA PHE A 243 -7.94 -2.29 27.85
C PHE A 243 -6.51 -2.12 28.41
N LEU A 244 -5.97 -0.90 28.42
CA LEU A 244 -4.72 -0.53 29.09
C LEU A 244 -5.03 -0.02 30.50
#